data_AF-A0A7C5L8I0-F1
#
_entry.id   AF-A0A7C5L8I0-F1
#
_cell.length_a   1.000
_cell.length_b   1.000
_cell.length_c   1.000
_cell.angle_alpha   90.00
_cell.angle_beta   90.00
_cell.angle_gamma   90.00
#
_symmetry.space_group_name_H-M   'P 1'
#
loop_
_entity.id
_entity.type
_entity.pdbx_description
1 polymer ?
#
loop_
_entity_poly.entity_id
_entity_poly.type
_entity_poly.pdbx_seq_one_letter_code
_entity_poly.pdbx_strand_id
1 'polypeptide(L)' 'MLTELPEGFTARPGSLDDIEGAVALFNACFMELVGKDVEDIADRRVAWTTPKFDLARDTRVVVNPVGEIVGYVEV' A
#
# COMPACT_ATOMS: atom_id res chain seq x y z
N MET A 1 -11.49 17.56 10.91
CA MET A 1 -10.08 17.28 11.28
C MET A 1 -9.30 17.28 9.99
N LEU A 2 -8.14 17.93 9.94
CA LEU A 2 -7.40 18.22 8.69
C LEU A 2 -7.25 16.94 7.83
N THR A 3 -8.08 16.84 6.80
CA THR A 3 -8.28 15.69 5.90
C THR A 3 -7.51 15.84 4.59
N GLU A 4 -6.59 16.79 4.53
CA GLU A 4 -5.84 17.10 3.33
C GLU A 4 -4.41 16.57 3.47
N LEU A 5 -4.03 15.76 2.51
CA LEU A 5 -2.65 15.31 2.37
C LEU A 5 -1.75 16.51 2.03
N PRO A 6 -0.44 16.44 2.33
CA PRO A 6 0.51 17.43 1.85
C PRO A 6 0.42 17.61 0.33
N GLU A 7 0.78 18.79 -0.16
CA GLU A 7 0.73 19.12 -1.57
C GLU A 7 1.48 18.08 -2.43
N GLY A 8 0.83 17.64 -3.51
CA GLY A 8 1.38 16.65 -4.44
C GLY A 8 1.21 15.19 -4.01
N PHE A 9 0.71 14.92 -2.80
CA PHE A 9 0.33 13.59 -2.38
C PHE A 9 -1.15 13.34 -2.66
N THR A 10 -1.48 12.12 -3.08
CA THR A 10 -2.86 11.73 -3.40
C THR A 10 -3.23 10.43 -2.71
N ALA A 11 -4.46 10.34 -2.20
CA ALA A 11 -5.04 9.10 -1.71
C ALA A 11 -6.03 8.56 -2.75
N ARG A 12 -5.92 7.27 -3.08
CA ARG A 12 -6.86 6.57 -3.96
C ARG A 12 -7.05 5.12 -3.50
N PRO A 13 -8.08 4.42 -3.99
CA PRO A 13 -8.15 2.98 -3.78
C PRO A 13 -6.95 2.25 -4.39
N GLY A 14 -6.58 1.12 -3.80
CA GLY A 14 -5.55 0.24 -4.32
C GLY A 14 -6.02 -0.56 -5.55
N SER A 15 -5.06 -1.10 -6.28
CA SER A 15 -5.25 -1.94 -7.47
C SER A 15 -4.18 -3.03 -7.53
N LEU A 16 -4.36 -4.07 -8.34
CA LEU A 16 -3.35 -5.14 -8.45
C LEU A 16 -2.01 -4.67 -9.04
N ASP A 17 -1.99 -3.53 -9.74
CA ASP A 17 -0.75 -2.94 -10.27
C ASP A 17 0.09 -2.29 -9.15
N ASP A 18 -0.53 -2.04 -7.99
CA ASP A 18 0.13 -1.45 -6.82
C ASP A 18 0.92 -2.46 -5.97
N ILE A 19 0.85 -3.76 -6.27
CA ILE A 19 1.43 -4.82 -5.43
C ILE A 19 2.92 -4.60 -5.18
N GLU A 20 3.70 -4.30 -6.22
CA GLU A 20 5.15 -4.10 -6.08
C GLU A 20 5.47 -2.89 -5.19
N GLY A 21 4.77 -1.78 -5.41
CA GLY A 21 4.94 -0.57 -4.60
C GLY A 21 4.48 -0.75 -3.15
N ALA A 22 3.41 -1.50 -2.92
CA ALA A 22 2.91 -1.80 -1.58
C ALA A 22 3.87 -2.71 -0.81
N VAL A 23 4.38 -3.78 -1.44
CA VAL A 23 5.39 -4.66 -0.83
C VAL A 23 6.67 -3.89 -0.50
N ALA A 24 7.12 -3.00 -1.39
CA ALA A 24 8.28 -2.14 -1.11
C ALA A 24 8.05 -1.25 0.11
N LEU A 25 6.88 -0.61 0.23
CA LEU A 25 6.50 0.18 1.40
C LEU A 25 6.50 -0.68 2.68
N PHE A 26 5.85 -1.84 2.66
CA PHE A 26 5.75 -2.69 3.85
C PHE A 26 7.11 -3.22 4.28
N ASN A 27 7.95 -3.63 3.35
CA ASN A 27 9.31 -4.09 3.66
C ASN A 27 10.19 -2.95 4.18
N ALA A 28 10.04 -1.72 3.69
CA ALA A 28 10.70 -0.57 4.31
C ALA A 28 10.25 -0.38 5.77
N CYS A 29 8.96 -0.53 6.07
CA CYS A 29 8.46 -0.50 7.45
C CYS A 29 8.98 -1.68 8.29
N PHE A 30 9.00 -2.90 7.74
CA PHE A 30 9.51 -4.08 8.44
C PHE A 30 11.02 -4.00 8.67
N MET A 31 11.80 -3.46 7.75
CA MET A 31 13.22 -3.23 7.93
C MET A 31 13.48 -2.36 9.17
N GLU A 32 12.71 -1.28 9.34
CA GLU A 32 12.82 -0.42 10.53
C GLU A 32 12.35 -1.12 11.81
N LEU A 33 11.26 -1.88 11.76
CA LEU A 33 10.64 -2.48 12.94
C LEU A 33 11.33 -3.77 13.42
N VAL A 34 11.79 -4.61 12.49
CA VAL A 34 12.29 -5.97 12.78
C VAL A 34 13.60 -6.31 12.07
N GLY A 35 14.19 -5.39 11.29
CA GLY A 35 15.53 -5.53 10.71
C GLY A 35 15.62 -6.47 9.49
N LYS A 36 14.50 -6.77 8.83
CA LYS A 36 14.47 -7.61 7.63
C LYS A 36 13.18 -7.40 6.83
N ASP A 37 13.24 -7.78 5.56
CA ASP A 37 12.05 -7.93 4.71
C ASP A 37 11.21 -9.12 5.19
N VAL A 38 9.89 -8.99 5.08
CA VAL A 38 8.91 -9.99 5.54
C VAL A 38 7.84 -10.24 4.48
N GLU A 39 7.47 -9.22 3.71
CA GLU A 39 6.43 -9.31 2.68
C GLU A 39 7.00 -9.80 1.35
N ASP A 40 6.23 -10.66 0.68
CA ASP A 40 6.52 -11.19 -0.65
C ASP A 40 5.41 -10.80 -1.65
N ILE A 41 5.80 -10.63 -2.91
CA ILE A 41 4.89 -10.23 -3.99
C ILE A 41 3.83 -11.29 -4.28
N ALA A 42 4.20 -12.57 -4.27
CA ALA A 42 3.27 -13.66 -4.55
C ALA A 42 2.26 -13.80 -3.40
N ASP A 43 2.71 -13.73 -2.16
CA ASP A 43 1.84 -13.78 -0.97
C ASP A 43 0.89 -12.58 -0.94
N ARG A 44 1.39 -11.38 -1.23
CA ARG A 44 0.57 -10.17 -1.35
C ARG A 44 -0.49 -10.30 -2.44
N ARG A 45 -0.14 -10.88 -3.59
CA ARG A 45 -1.09 -11.15 -4.68
C ARG A 45 -2.18 -12.12 -4.25
N VAL A 46 -1.84 -13.17 -3.50
CA VAL A 46 -2.83 -14.10 -2.94
C VAL A 46 -3.76 -13.36 -1.97
N ALA A 47 -3.22 -12.58 -1.05
CA ALA A 47 -4.02 -11.81 -0.09
C ALA A 47 -5.00 -10.87 -0.81
N TRP A 48 -4.52 -10.09 -1.77
CA TRP A 48 -5.32 -9.10 -2.52
C TRP A 48 -6.29 -9.68 -3.54
N THR A 49 -6.21 -10.99 -3.81
CA THR A 49 -7.18 -11.72 -4.63
C THR A 49 -8.07 -12.65 -3.81
N THR A 50 -7.98 -12.59 -2.48
CA THR A 50 -8.83 -13.36 -1.58
C THR A 50 -10.30 -13.04 -1.84
N PRO A 51 -11.18 -14.06 -1.97
CA PRO A 51 -12.60 -13.81 -2.18
C PRO A 51 -13.19 -12.87 -1.13
N LYS A 52 -13.99 -11.90 -1.60
CA LYS A 52 -14.64 -10.84 -0.81
C LYS A 52 -13.72 -9.70 -0.34
N PHE A 53 -12.43 -9.74 -0.65
CA PHE A 53 -11.56 -8.58 -0.51
C PHE A 53 -11.60 -7.76 -1.80
N ASP A 54 -12.20 -6.57 -1.74
CA ASP A 54 -12.29 -5.65 -2.86
C ASP A 54 -11.35 -4.47 -2.61
N LEU A 55 -10.21 -4.45 -3.30
CA LEU A 55 -9.21 -3.38 -3.18
C LEU A 55 -9.78 -1.97 -3.35
N ALA A 56 -10.78 -1.81 -4.22
CA ALA A 56 -11.37 -0.51 -4.50
C ALA A 56 -12.18 0.02 -3.29
N ARG A 57 -12.76 -0.90 -2.51
CA ARG A 57 -13.57 -0.56 -1.32
C ARG A 57 -12.72 -0.59 -0.06
N ASP A 58 -11.96 -1.65 0.11
CA ASP A 58 -11.36 -2.09 1.37
C ASP A 58 -9.94 -1.54 1.58
N THR A 59 -9.37 -0.78 0.63
CA THR A 59 -8.02 -0.22 0.78
C THR A 59 -7.90 1.25 0.36
N ARG A 60 -6.92 1.96 0.93
CA ARG A 60 -6.42 3.24 0.40
C ARG A 60 -4.90 3.18 0.31
N VAL A 61 -4.36 3.67 -0.81
CA VAL A 61 -2.93 3.93 -0.99
C VAL A 61 -2.71 5.44 -1.05
N VAL A 62 -1.59 5.90 -0.50
CA VAL A 62 -1.09 7.27 -0.68
C VAL A 62 0.09 7.23 -1.64
N VAL A 63 0.01 8.04 -2.69
CA VAL A 63 1.02 8.14 -3.74
C VAL A 63 1.68 9.52 -3.68
N ASN A 64 3.00 9.55 -3.78
CA ASN A 64 3.79 10.79 -3.80
C ASN A 64 3.87 11.39 -5.23
N PRO A 65 4.45 12.60 -5.41
CA PRO A 65 4.53 13.24 -6.73
C PRO A 65 5.32 12.48 -7.80
N VAL A 66 6.17 11.53 -7.42
CA VAL A 66 6.98 10.71 -8.35
C VAL A 66 6.32 9.36 -8.66
N GLY A 67 5.15 9.08 -8.10
CA GLY A 67 4.36 7.88 -8.36
C GLY A 67 4.62 6.71 -7.41
N GLU A 68 5.38 6.90 -6.34
CA GLU A 68 5.67 5.85 -5.36
C GLU A 68 4.58 5.76 -4.29
N ILE A 69 4.30 4.55 -3.82
CA ILE A 69 3.38 4.30 -2.72
C ILE A 69 4.12 4.55 -1.40
N VAL A 70 3.63 5.52 -0.64
CA VAL A 70 4.23 6.01 0.62
C VAL A 70 3.29 5.84 1.82
N GLY A 71 2.09 5.33 1.58
CA GLY A 71 1.13 5.00 2.63
C GLY A 71 0.13 3.97 2.14
N TYR A 72 -0.36 3.15 3.06
CA TYR A 72 -1.36 2.13 2.80
C TYR A 72 -2.20 1.89 4.05
N VAL A 73 -3.49 1.62 3.86
CA VAL A 73 -4.39 1.21 4.93
C VAL A 73 -5.52 0.33 4.36
N GLU A 74 -5.96 -0.63 5.15
CA GLU A 74 -7.23 -1.36 4.95
C GLU A 74 -8.32 -0.69 5.79
N VAL A 75 -9.52 -0.46 5.23
CA VAL A 75 -10.60 0.36 5.82
C VAL A 75 -11.77 -0.43 6.40
#